data_AF-A0A7C6CCE8-F1
#
_entry.id   AF-A0A7C6CCE8-F1
#
_cell.length_a   1.000
_cell.length_b   1.000
_cell.length_c   1.000
_cell.angle_alpha   90.00
_cell.angle_beta   90.00
_cell.angle_gamma   90.00
#
_symmetry.space_group_name_H-M   'P 1'
#
loop_
_entity.id
_entity.type
_entity.pdbx_description
1 polymer ?
#
loop_
_entity_poly.entity_id
_entity_poly.type
_entity_poly.pdbx_seq_one_letter_code
_entity_poly.pdbx_strand_id
1 'polypeptide(L)'
;MKLKKLVYLTLMTLVLILTGCKKKYFIVDFDSAGGSPNPEQQEIIKRGKATKPNDPTKEGYQFIYWELNEKEYDFGTKVKKSFTLTAKWELKEYQVTFKDGDEEIAKKLVKWNNKVTPPPTPIKAEFQFVSWQLDDTDFDFDTAIKTNITLVAKWKEIIVEPETFAVTFDSDGGTIIEPITVEEGTKVTRPTDPEKAGFEFVEWQLAGVKFNFNTPITSD
;
A
#
# COMPACT_ATOMS: atom_id res chain seq x y z
N MET A 1 76.35 -32.72 32.46
CA MET A 1 75.59 -33.88 33.00
C MET A 1 74.62 -34.34 31.92
N LYS A 2 75.09 -34.94 30.81
CA LYS A 2 75.34 -36.38 30.56
C LYS A 2 74.15 -37.31 30.85
N LEU A 3 73.67 -37.91 29.75
CA LEU A 3 73.18 -39.30 29.59
C LEU A 3 71.75 -39.59 30.09
N LYS A 4 70.84 -40.21 29.31
CA LYS A 4 70.90 -41.58 28.74
C LYS A 4 69.84 -41.72 27.60
N LYS A 5 70.21 -42.26 26.42
CA LYS A 5 69.98 -43.64 25.89
C LYS A 5 68.48 -43.92 25.59
N LEU A 6 68.00 -44.60 24.55
CA LEU A 6 68.45 -45.60 23.58
C LEU A 6 67.20 -45.74 22.64
N VAL A 7 67.18 -46.02 21.34
CA VAL A 7 67.57 -47.21 20.59
C VAL A 7 67.31 -46.88 19.12
N TYR A 8 68.25 -47.19 18.23
CA TYR A 8 68.03 -47.30 16.79
C TYR A 8 67.97 -48.81 16.50
N LEU A 9 66.87 -49.32 15.94
CA LEU A 9 66.86 -50.63 15.28
C LEU A 9 65.83 -50.64 14.16
N THR A 10 66.35 -50.86 12.96
CA THR A 10 65.74 -50.75 11.64
C THR A 10 64.61 -51.74 11.41
N LEU A 11 63.47 -51.27 10.90
CA LEU A 11 62.61 -52.07 10.03
C LEU A 11 62.18 -51.17 8.87
N MET A 12 62.82 -51.41 7.71
CA MET A 12 62.52 -50.79 6.43
C MET A 12 61.10 -51.17 6.02
N THR A 13 60.11 -50.39 6.46
CA THR A 13 58.73 -50.51 5.99
C THR A 13 58.66 -49.88 4.61
N LEU A 14 58.70 -50.77 3.62
CA LEU A 14 58.21 -50.63 2.25
C LEU A 14 57.20 -49.48 2.14
N VAL A 15 57.64 -48.32 1.66
CA VAL A 15 56.75 -47.28 1.19
C VAL A 15 56.10 -47.85 -0.07
N LEU A 16 54.92 -48.45 0.08
CA LEU A 16 54.00 -48.60 -1.02
C LEU A 16 53.66 -47.19 -1.48
N ILE A 17 54.37 -46.72 -2.51
CA ILE A 17 53.92 -45.61 -3.34
C ILE A 17 52.68 -46.14 -4.04
N LEU A 18 51.53 -46.05 -3.37
CA LEU A 18 50.25 -46.04 -4.06
C LEU A 18 50.32 -44.85 -4.99
N THR A 19 50.66 -45.10 -6.24
CA THR A 19 50.49 -44.16 -7.34
C THR A 19 48.98 -44.03 -7.54
N GLY A 20 48.36 -43.31 -6.60
CA GLY A 20 46.96 -42.96 -6.66
C GLY A 20 46.81 -42.10 -7.90
N CYS A 21 46.08 -42.63 -8.88
CA CYS A 21 45.58 -41.85 -10.01
C CYS A 21 44.98 -40.55 -9.43
N LYS A 22 45.58 -39.39 -9.69
CA LYS A 22 44.98 -38.09 -9.32
C LYS A 22 43.63 -38.06 -10.02
N LYS A 23 42.54 -38.34 -9.28
CA LYS A 23 41.18 -38.29 -9.82
C LYS A 23 41.01 -36.91 -10.45
N LYS A 24 40.66 -36.90 -11.73
CA LYS A 24 40.41 -35.65 -12.46
C LYS A 24 39.00 -35.17 -12.11
N TYR A 25 38.92 -34.12 -11.30
CA TYR A 25 37.68 -33.44 -10.95
C TYR A 25 37.49 -32.21 -11.85
N PHE A 26 36.23 -31.81 -11.99
CA PHE A 26 35.82 -30.51 -12.50
C PHE A 26 35.17 -29.74 -11.35
N ILE A 27 35.42 -28.44 -11.29
CA ILE A 27 34.86 -27.56 -10.27
C ILE A 27 33.60 -26.90 -10.85
N VAL A 28 32.49 -27.02 -10.15
CA VAL A 28 31.28 -26.23 -10.42
C VAL A 28 31.16 -25.22 -9.30
N ASP A 29 31.35 -23.96 -9.64
CA ASP A 29 31.23 -22.83 -8.73
C ASP A 29 29.86 -22.15 -8.89
N PHE A 30 29.42 -21.43 -7.87
CA PHE A 30 28.10 -20.80 -7.83
C PHE A 30 28.22 -19.33 -7.43
N ASP A 31 27.85 -18.45 -8.35
CA ASP A 31 27.75 -17.01 -8.12
C ASP A 31 26.29 -16.60 -7.99
N SER A 32 25.87 -16.21 -6.79
CA SER A 32 24.50 -15.75 -6.53
C SER A 32 24.16 -14.39 -7.17
N ALA A 33 25.09 -13.76 -7.90
CA ALA A 33 24.86 -12.52 -8.66
C ALA A 33 24.29 -11.38 -7.79
N GLY A 34 24.95 -11.16 -6.66
CA GLY A 34 24.53 -10.17 -5.65
C GLY A 34 23.40 -10.64 -4.73
N GLY A 35 23.05 -11.93 -4.76
CA GLY A 35 22.27 -12.59 -3.71
C GLY A 35 23.14 -13.07 -2.56
N SER A 36 22.53 -13.82 -1.64
CA SER A 36 23.23 -14.53 -0.56
C SER A 36 22.43 -15.71 -0.01
N PRO A 37 23.09 -16.75 0.53
CA PRO A 37 24.54 -16.98 0.46
C PRO A 37 24.98 -17.44 -0.94
N ASN A 38 26.28 -17.31 -1.25
CA ASN A 38 26.85 -18.09 -2.34
C ASN A 38 26.91 -19.56 -1.90
N PRO A 39 26.37 -20.51 -2.67
CA PRO A 39 26.56 -21.92 -2.40
C PRO A 39 28.03 -22.33 -2.39
N GLU A 40 28.36 -23.38 -1.65
CA GLU A 40 29.69 -23.97 -1.72
C GLU A 40 29.95 -24.58 -3.09
N GLN A 41 31.19 -24.41 -3.58
CA GLN A 41 31.63 -25.04 -4.83
C GLN A 41 31.61 -26.58 -4.71
N GLN A 42 31.36 -27.24 -5.84
CA GLN A 42 31.31 -28.71 -5.90
C GLN A 42 32.46 -29.26 -6.73
N GLU A 43 33.12 -30.30 -6.21
CA GLU A 43 34.10 -31.10 -6.94
C GLU A 43 33.46 -32.32 -7.60
N ILE A 44 33.35 -32.30 -8.92
CA ILE A 44 32.65 -33.32 -9.69
C ILE A 44 33.65 -34.25 -10.38
N ILE A 45 33.63 -35.54 -10.04
CA ILE A 45 34.43 -36.56 -10.76
C ILE A 45 34.02 -36.56 -12.23
N LYS A 46 34.99 -36.76 -13.15
CA LYS A 46 34.76 -36.85 -14.59
C LYS A 46 33.50 -37.70 -14.94
N ARG A 47 32.57 -37.10 -15.72
CA ARG A 47 31.24 -37.64 -16.11
C ARG A 47 30.17 -37.68 -15.02
N GLY A 48 30.45 -37.15 -13.82
CA GLY A 48 29.44 -36.88 -12.78
C GLY A 48 28.53 -35.71 -13.14
N LYS A 49 27.54 -35.45 -12.28
CA LYS A 49 26.59 -34.34 -12.37
C LYS A 49 26.74 -33.46 -11.12
N ALA A 50 26.48 -32.16 -11.26
CA ALA A 50 26.35 -31.27 -10.11
C ALA A 50 25.00 -31.50 -9.42
N THR A 51 24.93 -31.22 -8.12
CA THR A 51 23.67 -31.19 -7.36
C THR A 51 23.16 -29.76 -7.30
N LYS A 52 21.85 -29.55 -7.50
CA LYS A 52 21.25 -28.22 -7.34
C LYS A 52 21.45 -27.76 -5.89
N PRO A 53 22.09 -26.60 -5.63
CA PRO A 53 22.20 -26.07 -4.27
C PRO A 53 20.85 -25.50 -3.80
N ASN A 54 20.76 -25.13 -2.52
CA ASN A 54 19.65 -24.32 -2.05
C ASN A 54 19.64 -22.97 -2.79
N ASP A 55 18.44 -22.48 -3.11
CA ASP A 55 18.29 -21.23 -3.84
C ASP A 55 18.75 -20.07 -2.95
N PRO A 56 19.60 -19.15 -3.47
CA PRO A 56 20.00 -17.96 -2.74
C PRO A 56 18.81 -17.01 -2.58
N THR A 57 18.97 -16.00 -1.75
CA THR A 57 18.00 -14.91 -1.56
C THR A 57 18.58 -13.57 -2.01
N LYS A 58 17.74 -12.69 -2.56
CA LYS A 58 18.13 -11.33 -2.96
C LYS A 58 16.94 -10.41 -2.70
N GLU A 59 17.13 -9.39 -1.86
CA GLU A 59 16.05 -8.48 -1.47
C GLU A 59 15.46 -7.80 -2.70
N GLY A 60 14.13 -7.81 -2.82
CA GLY A 60 13.41 -7.25 -3.97
C GLY A 60 13.37 -8.12 -5.22
N TYR A 61 14.04 -9.28 -5.23
CA TYR A 61 14.06 -10.18 -6.38
C TYR A 61 13.56 -11.58 -6.03
N GLN A 62 13.07 -12.29 -7.04
CA GLN A 62 12.75 -13.71 -7.00
C GLN A 62 13.85 -14.48 -7.73
N PHE A 63 14.36 -15.54 -7.11
CA PHE A 63 15.27 -16.48 -7.76
C PHE A 63 14.49 -17.28 -8.80
N ILE A 64 14.99 -17.35 -10.03
CA ILE A 64 14.36 -18.11 -11.12
C ILE A 64 15.11 -19.42 -11.35
N TYR A 65 16.38 -19.35 -11.72
CA TYR A 65 17.22 -20.54 -11.96
C TYR A 65 18.71 -20.22 -11.91
N TRP A 66 19.55 -21.26 -11.95
CA TRP A 66 20.98 -21.15 -12.21
C TRP A 66 21.24 -21.17 -13.71
N GLU A 67 22.05 -20.25 -14.22
CA GLU A 67 22.34 -20.12 -15.63
C GLU A 67 23.81 -20.37 -15.97
N LEU A 68 24.04 -20.93 -17.16
CA LEU A 68 25.35 -21.13 -17.76
C LEU A 68 25.32 -20.62 -19.20
N ASN A 69 26.10 -19.57 -19.50
CA ASN A 69 26.09 -18.89 -20.80
C ASN A 69 24.66 -18.45 -21.21
N GLU A 70 23.99 -17.70 -20.32
CA GLU A 70 22.67 -17.09 -20.56
C GLU A 70 21.52 -18.09 -20.77
N LYS A 71 21.73 -19.35 -20.39
CA LYS A 71 20.71 -20.41 -20.48
C LYS A 71 20.57 -21.10 -19.14
N GLU A 72 19.34 -21.45 -18.78
CA GLU A 72 19.05 -22.28 -17.62
C GLU A 72 19.88 -23.57 -17.65
N TYR A 73 20.53 -23.87 -16.53
CA TYR A 73 21.39 -25.03 -16.39
C TYR A 73 20.59 -26.25 -15.90
N ASP A 74 20.58 -27.30 -16.71
CA ASP A 74 20.02 -28.59 -16.33
C ASP A 74 21.03 -29.38 -15.46
N PHE A 75 20.73 -29.54 -14.17
CA PHE A 75 21.52 -30.37 -13.24
C PHE A 75 21.53 -31.86 -13.59
N GLY A 76 20.67 -32.30 -14.52
CA GLY A 76 20.73 -33.59 -15.19
C GLY A 76 21.92 -33.76 -16.15
N THR A 77 22.61 -32.68 -16.52
CA THR A 77 23.72 -32.69 -17.47
C THR A 77 25.04 -33.13 -16.83
N LYS A 78 25.79 -33.99 -17.54
CA LYS A 78 27.13 -34.42 -17.11
C LYS A 78 28.14 -33.28 -17.24
N VAL A 79 28.91 -33.04 -16.19
CA VAL A 79 29.97 -32.03 -16.15
C VAL A 79 31.17 -32.52 -16.97
N LYS A 80 31.58 -31.71 -17.95
CA LYS A 80 32.68 -32.01 -18.91
C LYS A 80 33.90 -31.09 -18.75
N LYS A 81 33.75 -29.97 -18.06
CA LYS A 81 34.78 -28.97 -17.73
C LYS A 81 34.32 -28.19 -16.50
N SER A 82 35.24 -27.48 -15.84
CA SER A 82 34.88 -26.55 -14.77
C SER A 82 34.16 -25.31 -15.33
N PHE A 83 33.21 -24.77 -14.58
CA PHE A 83 32.46 -23.54 -14.91
C PHE A 83 31.81 -22.97 -13.66
N THR A 84 31.34 -21.72 -13.78
CA THR A 84 30.53 -21.04 -12.77
C THR A 84 29.09 -20.98 -13.25
N LEU A 85 28.16 -21.33 -12.37
CA LEU A 85 26.73 -21.09 -12.55
C LEU A 85 26.38 -19.76 -11.89
N THR A 86 25.62 -18.92 -12.59
CA THR A 86 25.21 -17.62 -12.09
C THR A 86 23.71 -17.62 -11.79
N ALA A 87 23.28 -17.04 -10.68
CA ALA A 87 21.86 -16.99 -10.34
C ALA A 87 21.12 -15.97 -11.25
N LYS A 88 19.99 -16.40 -11.81
CA LYS A 88 19.07 -15.56 -12.55
C LYS A 88 17.96 -15.04 -11.63
N TRP A 89 17.70 -13.75 -11.73
CA TRP A 89 16.76 -13.02 -10.88
C TRP A 89 15.70 -12.31 -11.70
N GLU A 90 14.48 -12.24 -11.17
CA GLU A 90 13.40 -11.38 -11.64
C GLU A 90 13.03 -10.38 -10.54
N LEU A 91 12.82 -9.12 -10.89
CA LEU A 91 12.44 -8.10 -9.92
C LEU A 91 10.98 -8.34 -9.49
N LYS A 92 10.71 -8.37 -8.18
CA LYS A 92 9.35 -8.58 -7.66
C LYS A 92 8.43 -7.42 -8.03
N GLU A 93 7.16 -7.72 -8.22
CA GLU A 93 6.09 -6.74 -8.36
C GLU A 93 5.08 -6.94 -7.23
N TYR A 94 4.49 -5.83 -6.79
CA TYR A 94 3.50 -5.79 -5.72
C TYR A 94 2.25 -5.08 -6.19
N GLN A 95 1.11 -5.55 -5.69
CA GLN A 95 -0.19 -4.97 -5.99
C GLN A 95 -0.53 -3.86 -5.00
N VAL A 96 -0.85 -2.69 -5.53
CA VAL A 96 -1.51 -1.60 -4.80
C VAL A 96 -2.99 -1.62 -5.21
N THR A 97 -3.86 -1.89 -4.24
CA THR A 97 -5.31 -1.89 -4.42
C THR A 97 -5.90 -0.60 -3.86
N PHE A 98 -6.80 0.05 -4.60
CA PHE A 98 -7.48 1.28 -4.21
C PHE A 98 -8.96 0.99 -3.96
N LYS A 99 -9.49 1.43 -2.81
CA LYS A 99 -10.87 1.16 -2.39
C LYS A 99 -11.68 2.40 -1.99
N ASP A 100 -12.98 2.41 -2.26
CA ASP A 100 -13.95 3.24 -1.53
C ASP A 100 -14.70 2.35 -0.52
N GLY A 101 -14.39 2.50 0.76
CA GLY A 101 -14.81 1.54 1.79
C GLY A 101 -14.29 0.13 1.46
N ASP A 102 -15.20 -0.82 1.27
CA ASP A 102 -14.86 -2.20 0.94
C ASP A 102 -14.69 -2.47 -0.57
N GLU A 103 -15.22 -1.58 -1.42
CA GLU A 103 -15.25 -1.74 -2.87
C GLU A 103 -13.88 -1.44 -3.49
N GLU A 104 -13.33 -2.39 -4.25
CA GLU A 104 -12.14 -2.15 -5.08
C GLU A 104 -12.51 -1.35 -6.33
N ILE A 105 -11.96 -0.14 -6.45
CA ILE A 105 -12.21 0.75 -7.59
C ILE A 105 -11.03 0.81 -8.58
N ALA A 106 -9.83 0.43 -8.16
CA ALA A 106 -8.67 0.32 -9.04
C ALA A 106 -7.57 -0.59 -8.44
N LYS A 107 -6.68 -1.08 -9.31
CA LYS A 107 -5.47 -1.80 -8.93
C LYS A 107 -4.28 -1.43 -9.81
N LYS A 108 -3.08 -1.45 -9.26
CA LYS A 108 -1.82 -1.23 -9.98
C LYS A 108 -0.76 -2.24 -9.54
N LEU A 109 0.01 -2.77 -10.49
CA LEU A 109 1.24 -3.53 -10.20
C LEU A 109 2.43 -2.58 -10.21
N VAL A 110 3.28 -2.68 -9.20
CA VAL A 110 4.42 -1.80 -8.97
C VAL A 110 5.65 -2.64 -8.67
N LYS A 111 6.72 -2.40 -9.42
CA LYS A 111 8.03 -3.05 -9.18
C LYS A 111 8.55 -2.72 -7.79
N TRP A 112 9.26 -3.66 -7.16
CA TRP A 112 9.85 -3.48 -5.84
C TRP A 112 10.64 -2.18 -5.75
N ASN A 113 10.39 -1.44 -4.67
CA ASN A 113 11.03 -0.17 -4.34
C ASN A 113 10.73 0.99 -5.31
N ASN A 114 9.76 0.83 -6.22
CA ASN A 114 9.20 1.93 -7.00
C ASN A 114 8.00 2.57 -6.30
N LYS A 115 7.67 3.80 -6.71
CA LYS A 115 6.49 4.54 -6.26
C LYS A 115 5.27 4.15 -7.10
N VAL A 116 4.09 4.15 -6.50
CA VAL A 116 2.82 4.02 -7.21
C VAL A 116 2.33 5.41 -7.64
N THR A 117 1.73 5.53 -8.83
CA THR A 117 1.05 6.78 -9.20
C THR A 117 -0.37 6.80 -8.62
N PRO A 118 -0.92 7.97 -8.25
CA PRO A 118 -2.31 8.06 -7.81
C PRO A 118 -3.28 7.60 -8.91
N PRO A 119 -4.43 7.01 -8.55
CA PRO A 119 -5.52 6.76 -9.49
C PRO A 119 -6.23 8.09 -9.79
N PRO A 120 -7.14 8.14 -10.79
CA PRO A 120 -8.08 9.25 -10.90
C PRO A 120 -8.81 9.49 -9.58
N THR A 121 -9.03 10.76 -9.23
CA THR A 121 -9.76 11.12 -8.01
C THR A 121 -11.17 10.54 -8.06
N PRO A 122 -11.59 9.73 -7.08
CA PRO A 122 -12.94 9.18 -7.04
C PRO A 122 -13.97 10.28 -6.78
N ILE A 123 -15.22 10.04 -7.18
CA ILE A 123 -16.35 10.96 -7.00
C ILE A 123 -17.43 10.24 -6.21
N LYS A 124 -17.96 10.90 -5.17
CA LYS A 124 -19.03 10.38 -4.31
C LYS A 124 -20.00 11.52 -3.99
N ALA A 125 -21.29 11.32 -4.26
CA ALA A 125 -22.31 12.36 -4.07
C ALA A 125 -22.37 12.80 -2.60
N GLU A 126 -22.45 14.10 -2.34
CA GLU A 126 -22.47 14.69 -0.98
C GLU A 126 -21.16 14.54 -0.17
N PHE A 127 -20.09 14.04 -0.79
CA PHE A 127 -18.77 13.94 -0.16
C PHE A 127 -17.67 14.59 -1.02
N GLN A 128 -16.70 15.21 -0.35
CA GLN A 128 -15.45 15.67 -0.93
C GLN A 128 -14.35 14.64 -0.66
N PHE A 129 -13.63 14.20 -1.70
CA PHE A 129 -12.44 13.36 -1.54
C PHE A 129 -11.33 14.12 -0.83
N VAL A 130 -10.71 13.52 0.18
CA VAL A 130 -9.65 14.13 0.98
C VAL A 130 -8.29 13.53 0.63
N SER A 131 -8.13 12.22 0.81
CA SER A 131 -6.85 11.52 0.67
C SER A 131 -7.04 10.03 0.44
N TRP A 132 -5.96 9.36 0.03
CA TRP A 132 -5.84 7.90 0.13
C TRP A 132 -5.18 7.56 1.47
N GLN A 133 -5.68 6.56 2.18
CA GLN A 133 -5.14 6.13 3.47
C GLN A 133 -4.64 4.69 3.44
N LEU A 134 -3.50 4.43 4.08
CA LEU A 134 -3.01 3.10 4.43
C LEU A 134 -3.13 2.96 5.95
N ASP A 135 -3.88 1.95 6.41
CA ASP A 135 -4.09 1.69 7.84
C ASP A 135 -4.49 2.97 8.61
N ASP A 136 -5.55 3.63 8.14
CA ASP A 136 -6.12 4.89 8.68
C ASP A 136 -5.18 6.11 8.69
N THR A 137 -4.00 6.00 8.06
CA THR A 137 -3.03 7.10 7.93
C THR A 137 -2.96 7.60 6.50
N ASP A 138 -2.92 8.92 6.29
CA ASP A 138 -2.80 9.50 4.95
C ASP A 138 -1.53 8.97 4.24
N PHE A 139 -1.71 8.43 3.03
CA PHE A 139 -0.64 7.79 2.27
C PHE A 139 0.12 8.81 1.42
N ASP A 140 1.44 8.85 1.60
CA ASP A 140 2.36 9.61 0.76
C ASP A 140 2.75 8.82 -0.50
N PHE A 141 2.35 9.32 -1.67
CA PHE A 141 2.67 8.71 -2.97
C PHE A 141 4.17 8.74 -3.33
N ASP A 142 4.99 9.45 -2.56
CA ASP A 142 6.45 9.34 -2.64
C ASP A 142 7.01 8.13 -1.88
N THR A 143 6.17 7.33 -1.21
CA THR A 143 6.55 6.08 -0.54
C THR A 143 6.81 4.95 -1.52
N ALA A 144 7.95 4.28 -1.36
CA ALA A 144 8.32 3.12 -2.16
C ALA A 144 7.52 1.87 -1.78
N ILE A 145 6.97 1.17 -2.78
CA ILE A 145 6.18 -0.06 -2.57
C ILE A 145 7.10 -1.27 -2.45
N LYS A 146 6.98 -1.98 -1.33
CA LYS A 146 7.79 -3.18 -1.01
C LYS A 146 6.95 -4.42 -0.70
N THR A 147 5.65 -4.26 -0.56
CA THR A 147 4.66 -5.31 -0.28
C THR A 147 3.35 -4.96 -0.98
N ASN A 148 2.43 -5.92 -1.04
CA ASN A 148 1.05 -5.60 -1.42
C ASN A 148 0.46 -4.68 -0.36
N ILE A 149 -0.28 -3.65 -0.79
CA ILE A 149 -0.95 -2.70 0.11
C ILE A 149 -2.36 -2.40 -0.42
N THR A 150 -3.23 -1.99 0.50
CA THR A 150 -4.58 -1.49 0.17
C THR A 150 -4.69 -0.06 0.65
N LEU A 151 -5.05 0.85 -0.25
CA LEU A 151 -5.32 2.25 0.03
C LEU A 151 -6.81 2.51 0.00
N VAL A 152 -7.35 3.11 1.06
CA VAL A 152 -8.79 3.40 1.21
C VAL A 152 -9.02 4.90 1.05
N ALA A 153 -10.05 5.28 0.31
CA ALA A 153 -10.43 6.66 0.11
C ALA A 153 -10.99 7.27 1.40
N LYS A 154 -10.45 8.43 1.79
CA LYS A 154 -10.96 9.26 2.86
C LYS A 154 -11.86 10.34 2.31
N TRP A 155 -12.99 10.54 2.97
CA TRP A 155 -14.02 11.47 2.56
C TRP A 155 -14.32 12.49 3.65
N LYS A 156 -14.77 13.67 3.23
CA LYS A 156 -15.36 14.68 4.09
C LYS A 156 -16.79 14.93 3.61
N GLU A 157 -17.76 14.84 4.50
CA GLU A 157 -19.15 15.19 4.19
C GLU A 157 -19.25 16.66 3.78
N ILE A 158 -19.98 16.93 2.71
CA ILE A 158 -20.35 18.28 2.30
C ILE A 158 -21.63 18.63 3.04
N ILE A 159 -21.51 19.42 4.11
CA ILE A 159 -22.66 19.94 4.84
C ILE A 159 -23.20 21.15 4.05
N VAL A 160 -24.42 21.03 3.54
CA VAL A 160 -25.18 22.17 2.99
C VAL A 160 -26.11 22.64 4.09
N GLU A 161 -25.83 23.80 4.67
CA GLU A 161 -26.76 24.42 5.62
C GLU A 161 -27.95 24.99 4.85
N PRO A 162 -29.19 24.77 5.32
CA PRO A 162 -30.36 25.35 4.66
C PRO A 162 -30.31 26.88 4.75
N GLU A 163 -30.72 27.56 3.68
CA GLU A 163 -30.96 29.00 3.74
C GLU A 163 -32.13 29.26 4.69
N THR A 164 -31.99 30.26 5.58
CA THR A 164 -33.01 30.60 6.56
C THR A 164 -33.33 32.08 6.51
N PHE A 165 -34.60 32.43 6.71
CA PHE A 165 -35.10 33.79 6.73
C PHE A 165 -35.65 34.14 8.11
N ALA A 166 -35.40 35.38 8.55
CA ALA A 166 -35.90 35.89 9.82
C ALA A 166 -37.21 36.66 9.59
N VAL A 167 -38.33 36.09 10.01
CA VAL A 167 -39.63 36.78 9.94
C VAL A 167 -39.82 37.63 11.18
N THR A 168 -39.77 38.95 10.99
CA THR A 168 -40.04 39.94 12.04
C THR A 168 -41.48 40.43 11.99
N PHE A 169 -42.07 40.68 13.16
CA PHE A 169 -43.45 41.15 13.29
C PHE A 169 -43.48 42.55 13.89
N ASP A 170 -43.92 43.54 13.10
CA ASP A 170 -44.18 44.89 13.58
C ASP A 170 -45.62 45.00 14.09
N SER A 171 -45.79 45.09 15.42
CA SER A 171 -47.09 45.20 16.06
C SER A 171 -47.64 46.63 16.11
N ASP A 172 -47.02 47.59 15.39
CA ASP A 172 -47.39 49.01 15.36
C ASP A 172 -47.49 49.61 16.79
N GLY A 173 -46.53 49.29 17.64
CA GLY A 173 -46.49 49.73 19.04
C GLY A 173 -47.40 48.95 20.00
N GLY A 174 -47.89 47.77 19.61
CA GLY A 174 -48.51 46.79 20.50
C GLY A 174 -47.48 45.96 21.27
N THR A 175 -47.90 44.78 21.75
CA THR A 175 -46.98 43.81 22.38
C THR A 175 -45.84 43.41 21.44
N ILE A 176 -44.65 43.26 21.98
CA ILE A 176 -43.46 42.80 21.24
C ILE A 176 -43.63 41.32 20.90
N ILE A 177 -43.34 40.96 19.65
CA ILE A 177 -43.34 39.59 19.16
C ILE A 177 -41.91 39.27 18.71
N GLU A 178 -41.33 38.24 19.31
CA GLU A 178 -39.97 37.79 18.96
C GLU A 178 -39.92 37.28 17.51
N PRO A 179 -38.85 37.56 16.74
CA PRO A 179 -38.69 37.05 15.39
C PRO A 179 -38.70 35.52 15.33
N ILE A 180 -39.22 34.98 14.23
CA ILE A 180 -39.22 33.53 13.97
C ILE A 180 -38.31 33.24 12.78
N THR A 181 -37.31 32.38 12.97
CA THR A 181 -36.47 31.88 11.88
C THR A 181 -37.13 30.68 11.23
N VAL A 182 -37.17 30.67 9.90
CA VAL A 182 -37.72 29.56 9.09
C VAL A 182 -36.75 29.19 7.97
N GLU A 183 -36.73 27.93 7.56
CA GLU A 183 -35.99 27.48 6.37
C GLU A 183 -36.68 28.03 5.10
N GLU A 184 -35.90 28.33 4.07
CA GLU A 184 -36.41 28.72 2.75
C GLU A 184 -37.47 27.73 2.26
N GLY A 185 -38.56 28.26 1.70
CA GLY A 185 -39.66 27.48 1.17
C GLY A 185 -40.60 26.90 2.23
N THR A 186 -40.31 27.10 3.52
CA THR A 186 -41.21 26.70 4.62
C THR A 186 -42.11 27.84 5.06
N LYS A 187 -43.12 27.53 5.88
CA LYS A 187 -44.11 28.50 6.36
C LYS A 187 -43.72 28.98 7.75
N VAL A 188 -43.93 30.27 8.01
CA VAL A 188 -43.86 30.81 9.37
C VAL A 188 -45.14 30.51 10.15
N THR A 189 -44.98 30.07 11.40
CA THR A 189 -46.11 29.89 12.30
C THR A 189 -46.73 31.25 12.62
N ARG A 190 -48.06 31.37 12.52
CA ARG A 190 -48.76 32.60 12.86
C ARG A 190 -48.53 32.95 14.34
N PRO A 191 -48.02 34.15 14.67
CA PRO A 191 -47.85 34.54 16.06
C PRO A 191 -49.22 34.80 16.70
N THR A 192 -49.22 34.91 18.02
CA THR A 192 -50.37 35.43 18.76
C THR A 192 -50.68 36.86 18.33
N ASP A 193 -51.96 37.24 18.38
CA ASP A 193 -52.37 38.60 18.03
C ASP A 193 -51.76 39.60 19.03
N PRO A 194 -51.19 40.71 18.56
CA PRO A 194 -50.60 41.70 19.45
C PRO A 194 -51.70 42.47 20.17
N GLU A 195 -51.42 42.85 21.42
CA GLU A 195 -52.32 43.69 22.20
C GLU A 195 -51.87 45.16 22.12
N LYS A 196 -52.78 46.05 21.74
CA LYS A 196 -52.57 47.52 21.70
C LYS A 196 -53.75 48.23 22.35
N ALA A 197 -53.51 48.97 23.44
CA ALA A 197 -54.57 49.56 24.25
C ALA A 197 -55.47 50.50 23.44
N GLY A 198 -56.79 50.25 23.46
CA GLY A 198 -57.78 51.03 22.72
C GLY A 198 -57.97 50.62 21.25
N PHE A 199 -57.33 49.55 20.79
CA PHE A 199 -57.42 49.03 19.43
C PHE A 199 -57.79 47.52 19.43
N GLU A 200 -58.45 47.07 18.37
CA GLU A 200 -58.72 45.65 18.08
C GLU A 200 -57.80 45.20 16.95
N PHE A 201 -57.14 44.05 17.11
CA PHE A 201 -56.28 43.50 16.06
C PHE A 201 -57.13 42.95 14.90
N VAL A 202 -56.78 43.33 13.67
CA VAL A 202 -57.53 42.92 12.46
C VAL A 202 -56.74 41.89 11.64
N GLU A 203 -55.51 42.21 11.26
CA GLU A 203 -54.70 41.34 10.41
C GLU A 203 -53.20 41.69 10.40
N TRP A 204 -52.39 40.73 9.96
CA TRP A 204 -51.00 40.94 9.57
C TRP A 204 -50.94 41.35 8.09
N GLN A 205 -50.06 42.30 7.76
CA GLN A 205 -49.82 42.74 6.38
C GLN A 205 -48.33 42.68 6.04
N LEU A 206 -48.02 42.33 4.79
CA LEU A 206 -46.69 42.46 4.21
C LEU A 206 -46.80 43.35 2.98
N ALA A 207 -46.01 44.44 2.93
CA ALA A 207 -46.07 45.44 1.86
C ALA A 207 -47.50 46.00 1.59
N GLY A 208 -48.29 46.18 2.65
CA GLY A 208 -49.66 46.71 2.57
C GLY A 208 -50.73 45.72 2.10
N VAL A 209 -50.38 44.44 1.94
CA VAL A 209 -51.32 43.36 1.58
C VAL A 209 -51.46 42.37 2.73
N LYS A 210 -52.68 41.93 3.02
CA LYS A 210 -52.95 40.90 4.04
C LYS A 210 -52.03 39.69 3.84
N PHE A 211 -51.25 39.36 4.86
CA PHE A 211 -50.31 38.25 4.83
C PHE A 211 -51.04 36.90 5.06
N ASN A 212 -50.70 35.90 4.25
CA ASN A 212 -51.21 34.54 4.37
C ASN A 212 -50.12 33.62 4.95
N PHE A 213 -50.34 33.10 6.16
CA PHE A 213 -49.40 32.19 6.84
C PHE A 213 -49.26 30.81 6.17
N ASN A 214 -50.01 30.55 5.10
CA ASN A 214 -49.76 29.40 4.22
C ASN A 214 -48.78 29.69 3.09
N THR A 215 -48.27 30.91 2.96
CA THR A 215 -47.28 31.30 1.95
C THR A 215 -45.88 30.85 2.41
N PRO A 216 -45.13 30.10 1.58
CA PRO A 216 -43.70 29.83 1.79
C PRO A 216 -42.87 31.11 1.88
N ILE A 217 -41.91 31.16 2.80
CA ILE A 217 -40.94 32.26 2.91
C ILE A 217 -39.74 31.96 2.02
N THR A 218 -39.44 32.84 1.07
CA THR A 218 -38.34 32.67 0.10
C THR A 218 -37.41 33.89 0.03
N SER A 219 -37.61 34.86 0.91
CA SER A 219 -36.77 36.07 1.05
C SER A 219 -37.05 36.73 2.40
N ASP A 220 -36.14 37.62 2.82
CA ASP A 220 -36.36 38.58 3.92
C ASP A 220 -37.46 39.61 3.59
#